data_AF-A0A1A7QTH8-F1
#
_entry.id   AF-A0A1A7QTH8-F1
#
_cell.length_a   1.000
_cell.length_b   1.000
_cell.length_c   1.000
_cell.angle_alpha   90.00
_cell.angle_beta   90.00
_cell.angle_gamma   90.00
#
_symmetry.space_group_name_H-M   'P 1'
#
loop_
_entity.id
_entity.type
_entity.pdbx_description
1 polymer ?
#
loop_
_entity_poly.entity_id
_entity_poly.type
_entity_poly.pdbx_seq_one_letter_code
_entity_poly.pdbx_strand_id
1 'polypeptide(L)'
;MSKSIPIHIFIILLIGVIVYYLQTFVFSNSRFGLENVYLFHVIASTIVYVALELLSKTQKFKNQIGFLYLGTIFFKVVLFVGIFNGTVMSVKSMTDKEIFSLLLPVFIFLFLEVYFISKILNKTI
;
A
#
# COMPACT_ATOMS: atom_id res chain seq x y z
N MET A 1 -3.73 17.65 16.51
CA MET A 1 -3.41 16.49 15.64
C MET A 1 -4.73 15.96 15.10
N SER A 2 -4.89 15.80 13.77
CA SER A 2 -6.17 15.31 13.21
C SER A 2 -6.50 13.95 13.83
N LYS A 3 -7.69 13.80 14.43
CA LYS A 3 -8.17 12.52 14.98
C LYS A 3 -8.16 11.39 13.92
N SER A 4 -8.04 11.73 12.63
CA SER A 4 -8.04 10.76 11.53
C SER A 4 -6.79 9.91 11.42
N ILE A 5 -5.59 10.39 11.82
CA ILE A 5 -4.34 9.65 11.62
C ILE A 5 -4.36 8.25 12.29
N PRO A 6 -4.58 8.13 13.62
CA PRO A 6 -4.57 6.83 14.27
C PRO A 6 -5.67 5.90 13.73
N ILE A 7 -6.84 6.45 13.36
CA ILE A 7 -7.95 5.68 12.78
C ILE A 7 -7.53 5.05 11.44
N HIS A 8 -6.88 5.82 10.57
CA HIS A 8 -6.48 5.32 9.24
C HIS A 8 -5.35 4.29 9.35
N ILE A 9 -4.37 4.51 10.23
CA ILE A 9 -3.32 3.53 10.52
C ILE A 9 -3.95 2.23 11.03
N PHE A 10 -4.91 2.31 11.94
CA PHE A 10 -5.64 1.15 12.43
C PHE A 10 -6.38 0.42 11.30
N ILE A 11 -7.04 1.14 10.38
CA ILE A 11 -7.71 0.53 9.22
C ILE A 11 -6.70 -0.15 8.29
N ILE A 12 -5.55 0.47 7.99
CA ILE A 12 -4.47 -0.13 7.17
C ILE A 12 -4.00 -1.44 7.79
N LEU A 13 -3.73 -1.43 9.10
CA LEU A 13 -3.29 -2.61 9.84
C LEU A 13 -4.37 -3.70 9.83
N LEU A 14 -5.62 -3.34 10.15
CA LEU A 14 -6.74 -4.27 10.21
C LEU A 14 -6.98 -4.93 8.86
N ILE A 15 -7.05 -4.15 7.78
CA ILE A 15 -7.22 -4.68 6.42
C ILE A 15 -6.02 -5.54 6.04
N GLY A 16 -4.79 -5.08 6.30
CA GLY A 16 -3.59 -5.86 6.02
C GLY A 16 -3.61 -7.24 6.69
N VAL A 17 -3.97 -7.29 7.97
CA VAL A 17 -4.09 -8.53 8.74
C VAL A 17 -5.20 -9.42 8.19
N ILE A 18 -6.41 -8.89 7.98
CA ILE A 18 -7.56 -9.65 7.48
C ILE A 18 -7.23 -10.27 6.13
N VAL A 19 -6.72 -9.47 5.20
CA VAL A 19 -6.45 -9.93 3.83
C VAL A 19 -5.28 -10.92 3.82
N TYR A 20 -4.23 -10.70 4.62
CA TYR A 20 -3.14 -11.67 4.78
C TYR A 20 -3.67 -13.04 5.23
N TYR A 21 -4.50 -13.08 6.28
CA TYR A 21 -5.05 -14.35 6.77
C TYR A 21 -6.03 -14.99 5.77
N LEU A 22 -6.88 -14.21 5.10
CA LEU A 22 -7.76 -14.73 4.06
C LEU A 22 -6.96 -15.31 2.89
N GLN A 23 -5.92 -14.61 2.44
CA GLN A 23 -5.10 -15.06 1.33
C GLN A 23 -4.31 -16.32 1.69
N THR A 24 -3.69 -16.38 2.87
CA THR A 24 -2.94 -17.56 3.32
C THR A 24 -3.83 -18.76 3.59
N PHE A 25 -5.09 -18.55 3.98
CA PHE A 25 -6.09 -19.61 4.10
C PHE A 25 -6.47 -20.20 2.74
N VAL A 26 -6.66 -19.35 1.72
CA VAL A 26 -7.05 -19.78 0.37
C VAL A 26 -5.87 -20.34 -0.44
N PHE A 27 -4.69 -19.73 -0.30
CA PHE A 27 -3.47 -20.06 -1.03
C PHE A 27 -2.42 -20.56 -0.03
N SER A 28 -2.55 -21.81 0.39
CA SER A 28 -1.55 -22.47 1.22
C SER A 28 -0.26 -22.71 0.41
N ASN A 29 0.89 -22.38 1.00
CA ASN A 29 2.24 -22.63 0.46
C ASN A 29 2.62 -21.83 -0.81
N SER A 30 2.68 -20.49 -0.73
CA SER A 30 3.37 -19.68 -1.73
C SER A 30 4.88 -19.91 -1.72
N ARG A 31 5.52 -19.93 -2.89
CA ARG A 31 6.99 -20.04 -3.03
C ARG A 31 7.79 -18.86 -2.45
N PHE A 32 7.11 -17.82 -1.98
CA PHE A 32 7.68 -16.60 -1.43
C PHE A 32 6.95 -16.21 -0.14
N GLY A 33 7.66 -15.52 0.76
CA GLY A 33 7.12 -15.07 2.05
C GLY A 33 6.09 -13.95 1.87
N LEU A 34 4.81 -14.32 1.86
CA LEU A 34 3.69 -13.38 1.77
C LEU A 34 3.67 -12.40 2.94
N GLU A 35 4.14 -12.82 4.11
CA GLU A 35 4.24 -11.98 5.30
C GLU A 35 5.09 -10.73 5.04
N ASN A 36 6.23 -10.88 4.34
CA ASN A 36 7.12 -9.78 4.03
C ASN A 36 6.50 -8.83 2.99
N VAL A 37 5.77 -9.38 2.01
CA VAL A 37 5.05 -8.59 1.00
C VAL A 37 3.97 -7.74 1.67
N TYR A 38 3.14 -8.34 2.53
CA TYR A 38 2.12 -7.62 3.27
C TYR A 38 2.71 -6.57 4.22
N LEU A 39 3.77 -6.92 4.95
CA LEU A 39 4.47 -6.00 5.84
C LEU A 39 4.99 -4.78 5.08
N PHE A 40 5.61 -4.99 3.92
CA PHE A 40 6.06 -3.91 3.04
C PHE A 40 4.90 -2.99 2.66
N HIS A 41 3.77 -3.54 2.20
CA HIS A 41 2.64 -2.71 1.78
C HIS A 41 1.97 -1.97 2.95
N VAL A 42 1.86 -2.57 4.14
CA VAL A 42 1.37 -1.91 5.36
C VAL A 42 2.26 -0.72 5.72
N ILE A 43 3.58 -0.94 5.78
CA ILE A 43 4.55 0.11 6.16
C ILE A 43 4.55 1.22 5.12
N ALA A 44 4.69 0.87 3.83
CA ALA A 44 4.73 1.84 2.74
C ALA A 44 3.46 2.69 2.71
N SER A 45 2.28 2.06 2.81
CA SER A 45 1.00 2.79 2.75
C SER A 45 0.77 3.67 3.97
N THR A 46 1.24 3.24 5.14
CA THR A 46 1.23 4.06 6.36
C THR A 46 2.11 5.29 6.20
N ILE A 47 3.34 5.13 5.69
CA ILE A 47 4.26 6.23 5.43
C ILE A 47 3.66 7.22 4.43
N VAL A 48 3.13 6.71 3.30
CA VAL A 48 2.51 7.55 2.26
C VAL A 48 1.35 8.36 2.82
N TYR A 49 0.41 7.72 3.52
CA TYR A 49 -0.73 8.42 4.10
C TYR A 49 -0.30 9.48 5.13
N VAL A 50 0.59 9.13 6.06
CA VAL A 50 1.06 10.06 7.09
C VAL A 50 1.80 11.24 6.46
N ALA A 51 2.69 10.99 5.51
CA ALA A 51 3.42 12.04 4.81
C ALA A 51 2.46 13.01 4.09
N LEU A 52 1.49 12.49 3.34
CA LEU A 52 0.54 13.32 2.60
C LEU A 52 -0.45 14.07 3.51
N GLU A 53 -0.91 13.47 4.61
CA GLU A 53 -1.77 14.16 5.60
C GLU A 53 -1.00 15.23 6.41
N LEU A 54 0.32 15.11 6.55
CA LEU A 54 1.15 16.17 7.13
C LEU A 54 1.40 17.29 6.12
N LEU A 55 1.74 16.94 4.87
CA LEU A 55 1.98 17.91 3.79
C LEU A 55 0.71 18.69 3.45
N SER A 56 -0.47 18.08 3.51
CA SER A 56 -1.76 18.74 3.21
C SER A 56 -2.11 19.87 4.17
N LYS A 57 -1.51 19.88 5.37
CA LYS A 57 -1.68 20.96 6.36
C LYS A 57 -0.84 22.19 6.03
N THR A 58 0.11 22.08 5.11
CA THR A 58 0.93 23.19 4.66
C THR A 58 0.29 23.82 3.42
N GLN A 59 0.19 25.14 3.39
CA GLN A 59 -0.45 25.87 2.28
C GLN A 59 0.23 25.60 0.93
N LYS A 60 1.56 25.38 0.94
CA LYS A 60 2.35 25.12 -0.26
C LYS A 60 1.93 23.84 -1.00
N PHE A 61 1.60 22.79 -0.27
CA PHE A 61 1.39 21.46 -0.85
C PHE A 61 -0.10 21.05 -0.92
N LYS A 62 -1.01 21.84 -0.33
CA LYS A 62 -2.45 21.56 -0.28
C LYS A 62 -3.04 21.20 -1.65
N ASN A 63 -2.71 21.96 -2.68
CA ASN A 63 -3.24 21.75 -4.04
C ASN A 63 -2.45 20.73 -4.88
N GLN A 64 -1.37 20.16 -4.32
CA GLN A 64 -0.45 19.25 -5.02
C GLN A 64 -0.52 17.82 -4.48
N ILE A 65 -1.39 17.53 -3.50
CA ILE A 65 -1.46 16.21 -2.84
C ILE A 65 -1.71 15.07 -3.83
N GLY A 66 -2.57 15.26 -4.84
CA GLY A 66 -2.79 14.25 -5.87
C GLY A 66 -1.53 13.96 -6.70
N PHE A 67 -0.79 15.01 -7.06
CA PHE A 67 0.48 14.87 -7.80
C PHE A 67 1.56 14.20 -6.94
N LEU A 68 1.68 14.59 -5.68
CA LEU A 68 2.60 13.96 -4.74
C LEU A 68 2.29 12.48 -4.56
N TYR A 69 1.01 12.12 -4.48
CA TYR A 69 0.58 10.73 -4.39
C TYR A 69 1.01 9.89 -5.60
N LEU A 70 0.87 10.41 -6.83
CA LEU A 70 1.37 9.72 -8.03
C LEU A 70 2.88 9.45 -7.95
N GLY A 71 3.65 10.43 -7.46
CA GLY A 71 5.08 10.27 -7.19
C GLY A 71 5.37 9.16 -6.16
N THR A 72 4.56 9.07 -5.11
CA THR A 72 4.70 8.00 -4.11
C THR A 72 4.39 6.62 -4.64
N ILE A 73 3.41 6.47 -5.56
CA ILE A 73 3.13 5.19 -6.22
C ILE A 73 4.36 4.74 -7.00
N PHE A 74 4.91 5.62 -7.84
CA PHE A 74 6.10 5.31 -8.63
C PHE A 74 7.26 4.86 -7.74
N PHE A 75 7.55 5.63 -6.69
CA PHE A 75 8.60 5.31 -5.74
C PHE A 75 8.36 3.98 -5.01
N LYS A 76 7.13 3.71 -4.58
CA LYS A 76 6.74 2.46 -3.92
C LYS A 76 6.93 1.25 -4.83
N VAL A 77 6.59 1.36 -6.12
CA VAL A 77 6.82 0.28 -7.11
C VAL A 77 8.31 0.04 -7.31
N VAL A 78 9.12 1.08 -7.46
CA VAL A 78 10.58 0.95 -7.59
C VAL A 78 11.19 0.27 -6.36
N LEU A 79 10.78 0.69 -5.15
CA LEU A 79 11.22 0.05 -3.90
C LEU A 79 10.78 -1.41 -3.81
N PHE A 80 9.53 -1.71 -4.18
CA PHE A 80 9.01 -3.07 -4.17
C PHE A 80 9.84 -3.99 -5.08
N VAL A 81 10.09 -3.57 -6.32
CA VAL A 81 10.91 -4.35 -7.26
C VAL A 81 12.34 -4.49 -6.77
N GLY A 82 12.93 -3.45 -6.17
CA GLY A 82 14.29 -3.50 -5.61
C GLY A 82 14.43 -4.49 -4.45
N ILE A 83 13.49 -4.46 -3.50
CA ILE A 83 13.49 -5.31 -2.28
C ILE A 83 13.12 -6.75 -2.63
N PHE A 84 12.10 -6.96 -3.46
CA PHE A 84 11.58 -8.28 -3.83
C PHE A 84 12.10 -8.75 -5.20
N ASN A 85 13.30 -8.32 -5.60
CA ASN A 85 13.82 -8.58 -6.94
C ASN A 85 13.83 -10.08 -7.30
N GLY A 86 14.18 -10.97 -6.37
CA GLY A 86 14.18 -12.42 -6.62
C GLY A 86 12.78 -12.98 -6.88
N THR A 87 11.80 -12.53 -6.10
CA THR A 87 10.38 -12.87 -6.32
C THR A 87 9.87 -12.30 -7.64
N VAL A 88 10.21 -11.06 -7.98
CA VAL A 88 9.76 -10.41 -9.22
C VAL A 88 10.43 -11.01 -10.46
N MET A 89 11.71 -11.35 -10.40
CA MET A 89 12.43 -11.97 -11.52
C MET A 89 11.99 -13.41 -11.78
N SER A 90 11.50 -14.11 -10.75
CA SER A 90 10.97 -15.47 -10.87
C SER A 90 9.54 -15.54 -11.41
N VAL A 91 8.88 -14.40 -11.67
CA VAL A 91 7.50 -14.33 -12.20
C VAL A 91 7.31 -15.18 -13.47
N LYS A 92 8.32 -15.29 -14.34
CA LYS A 92 8.23 -16.14 -15.55
C LYS A 92 8.04 -17.63 -15.26
N SER A 93 8.43 -18.08 -14.07
CA SER A 93 8.32 -19.47 -13.61
C SER A 93 7.17 -19.70 -12.62
N MET A 94 6.45 -18.63 -12.29
CA MET A 94 5.30 -18.66 -11.40
C MET A 94 4.05 -19.13 -12.13
N THR A 95 3.18 -19.81 -11.41
CA THR A 95 1.81 -20.09 -11.82
C THR A 95 0.96 -18.83 -11.75
N ASP A 96 -0.15 -18.78 -12.50
CA ASP A 96 -1.10 -17.67 -12.45
C ASP A 96 -1.59 -17.38 -11.02
N LYS A 97 -1.73 -18.42 -10.20
CA LYS A 97 -2.12 -18.29 -8.78
C LYS A 97 -1.06 -17.54 -7.97
N GLU A 98 0.22 -17.80 -8.22
CA GLU A 98 1.32 -17.14 -7.52
C GLU A 98 1.46 -15.68 -7.96
N ILE A 99 1.28 -15.40 -9.25
CA ILE A 99 1.25 -14.03 -9.77
C ILE A 99 0.07 -13.26 -9.14
N PHE A 100 -1.12 -13.86 -9.11
CA PHE A 100 -2.28 -13.27 -8.45
C PHE A 100 -2.02 -13.01 -6.97
N SER A 101 -1.41 -13.99 -6.28
CA SER A 101 -1.03 -13.89 -4.87
C SER A 101 -0.05 -12.73 -4.61
N LEU A 102 0.89 -12.48 -5.52
CA LEU A 102 1.81 -11.34 -5.42
C LEU A 102 1.11 -9.99 -5.69
N LEU A 103 0.18 -9.95 -6.64
CA LEU A 103 -0.50 -8.73 -7.07
C LEU A 103 -1.65 -8.31 -6.15
N LEU A 104 -2.31 -9.26 -5.48
CA LEU A 104 -3.44 -8.98 -4.59
C LEU A 104 -3.13 -7.91 -3.52
N PRO A 105 -2.04 -8.00 -2.73
CA PRO A 105 -1.70 -6.95 -1.79
C PRO A 105 -1.41 -5.62 -2.49
N VAL A 106 -0.75 -5.62 -3.64
CA VAL A 106 -0.49 -4.38 -4.41
C VAL A 106 -1.78 -3.63 -4.68
N PHE A 107 -2.80 -4.30 -5.23
CA PHE A 107 -4.06 -3.67 -5.57
C PHE A 107 -4.87 -3.23 -4.35
N ILE A 108 -4.94 -4.06 -3.31
CA ILE A 108 -5.71 -3.75 -2.10
C ILE A 108 -5.16 -2.50 -1.41
N PHE A 109 -3.84 -2.42 -1.26
CA PHE A 109 -3.22 -1.27 -0.60
C PHE A 109 -3.26 -0.01 -1.47
N LEU A 110 -3.11 -0.11 -2.80
CA LEU A 110 -3.30 1.04 -3.70
C LEU A 110 -4.72 1.57 -3.64
N PHE A 111 -5.73 0.69 -3.65
CA PHE A 111 -7.14 1.10 -3.54
C PHE A 111 -7.39 1.82 -2.21
N LEU A 112 -6.87 1.26 -1.11
CA LEU A 112 -7.00 1.85 0.21
C LEU A 112 -6.31 3.22 0.31
N GLU A 113 -5.12 3.36 -0.28
CA GLU A 113 -4.41 4.62 -0.41
C GLU A 113 -5.24 5.65 -1.18
N VAL A 114 -5.74 5.34 -2.38
CA VAL A 114 -6.60 6.24 -3.17
C VAL A 114 -7.81 6.69 -2.36
N TYR A 115 -8.47 5.76 -1.65
CA TYR A 115 -9.61 6.08 -0.80
C TYR A 115 -9.23 7.12 0.26
N PHE A 116 -8.14 6.93 0.98
CA PHE A 116 -7.71 7.89 2.00
C PHE A 116 -7.23 9.22 1.43
N ILE A 117 -6.47 9.20 0.33
CA ILE A 117 -6.01 10.43 -0.32
C ILE A 117 -7.20 11.22 -0.87
N SER A 118 -8.24 10.56 -1.38
CA SER A 118 -9.49 11.23 -1.77
C SER A 118 -10.14 11.97 -0.59
N LYS A 119 -10.09 11.41 0.62
CA LYS A 119 -10.57 12.09 1.83
C LYS A 119 -9.70 13.28 2.18
N ILE A 120 -8.38 13.23 1.98
CA ILE A 120 -7.50 14.38 2.18
C ILE A 120 -7.85 15.50 1.20
N LEU A 121 -8.02 15.17 -0.08
CA LEU A 121 -8.37 16.12 -1.13
C LEU A 121 -9.75 16.75 -0.88
N ASN A 122 -10.74 15.95 -0.48
CA ASN A 122 -12.12 16.40 -0.26
C ASN A 122 -12.34 17.15 1.07
N LYS A 123 -11.38 17.14 2.00
CA LYS A 123 -11.38 18.03 3.18
C LYS A 123 -11.12 19.51 2.82
N THR A 124 -10.98 19.82 1.53
CA THR A 124 -10.53 21.13 1.02
C THR A 124 -11.68 22.05 0.56
N ILE A 125 -12.94 21.73 0.86
CA ILE A 125 -14.10 22.63 0.69
C ILE A 125 -14.79 22.80 2.04
#